data_AF-A0A8S9ZXP8-F1
#
_entry.id   AF-A0A8S9ZXP8-F1
#
_cell.length_a   1.000
_cell.length_b   1.000
_cell.length_c   1.000
_cell.angle_alpha   90.00
_cell.angle_beta   90.00
_cell.angle_gamma   90.00
#
_symmetry.space_group_name_H-M   'P 1'
#
loop_
_entity.id
_entity.type
_entity.pdbx_description
1 polymer ?
#
loop_
_entity_poly.entity_id
_entity_poly.type
_entity_poly.pdbx_seq_one_letter_code
_entity_poly.pdbx_strand_id
1 'polypeptide(L)'
;MGKQLAQSGAIMQFLGKKFDLFTKDDWEEAKALEIIFLIDEMGTAVSPYMGVKFGFREGDVEQLRKDIFLPAINKYLPFYEKRLEESNSGFILPSGISYVDFSIAHFIGMLKTMENEILNKYPKLVEYTNNFHKLPQLKEYLSKRKI
;
A
#
# COMPACT_ATOMS: atom_id res chain seq x y z
N MET A 1 8.99 -5.50 -32.04
CA MET A 1 7.94 -4.92 -31.16
C MET A 1 8.16 -5.43 -29.75
N GLY A 2 7.96 -4.61 -28.72
CA GLY A 2 8.06 -5.03 -27.32
C GLY A 2 6.85 -5.87 -26.87
N LYS A 3 6.99 -6.62 -25.78
CA LYS A 3 5.87 -7.33 -25.13
C LYS A 3 5.15 -6.36 -24.19
N GLN A 4 3.82 -6.31 -24.25
CA GLN A 4 2.99 -5.46 -23.38
C GLN A 4 2.47 -6.26 -22.19
N LEU A 5 2.42 -5.62 -21.02
CA LEU A 5 1.83 -6.15 -19.78
C LEU A 5 0.97 -5.05 -19.16
N ALA A 6 -0.27 -5.39 -18.81
CA ALA A 6 -1.22 -4.52 -18.10
C ALA A 6 -1.41 -5.01 -16.65
N GLN A 7 -2.23 -4.29 -15.87
CA GLN A 7 -2.44 -4.47 -14.43
C GLN A 7 -1.22 -4.13 -13.55
N SER A 8 -1.40 -3.19 -12.62
CA SER A 8 -0.34 -2.71 -11.73
C SER A 8 0.27 -3.84 -10.89
N GLY A 9 -0.58 -4.70 -10.30
CA GLY A 9 -0.14 -5.87 -9.52
C GLY A 9 0.75 -6.83 -10.33
N ALA A 10 0.32 -7.17 -11.55
CA ALA A 10 1.08 -8.05 -12.43
C ALA A 10 2.42 -7.43 -12.88
N ILE A 11 2.43 -6.13 -13.17
CA ILE A 11 3.65 -5.39 -13.51
C ILE A 11 4.61 -5.37 -12.32
N MET A 12 4.13 -5.05 -11.10
CA MET A 12 4.96 -5.05 -9.90
C MET A 12 5.52 -6.44 -9.59
N GLN A 13 4.72 -7.49 -9.75
CA GLN A 13 5.17 -8.87 -9.56
C GLN A 13 6.29 -9.25 -10.54
N PHE A 14 6.12 -8.91 -11.83
CA PHE A 14 7.13 -9.15 -12.86
C PHE A 14 8.44 -8.41 -12.57
N LEU A 15 8.36 -7.13 -12.17
CA LEU A 15 9.53 -6.34 -11.80
C LEU A 15 10.17 -6.86 -10.51
N GLY A 16 9.37 -7.29 -9.54
CA GLY A 16 9.85 -7.93 -8.31
C GLY A 16 10.74 -9.14 -8.60
N LYS A 17 10.29 -10.03 -9.51
CA LYS A 17 11.10 -11.18 -9.99
C LYS A 17 12.37 -10.75 -10.73
N LYS A 18 12.38 -9.61 -11.40
CA LYS A 18 13.51 -9.12 -12.20
C LYS A 18 14.61 -8.45 -11.37
N PHE A 19 14.26 -7.88 -10.22
CA PHE A 19 15.14 -7.01 -9.44
C PHE A 19 15.31 -7.49 -8.00
N ASP A 20 15.18 -8.80 -7.75
CA ASP A 20 15.40 -9.43 -6.45
C ASP A 20 14.55 -8.82 -5.31
N LEU A 21 13.33 -8.40 -5.65
CA LEU A 21 12.31 -7.90 -4.72
C LEU A 21 11.11 -8.85 -4.71
N PHE A 22 11.39 -10.15 -4.77
CA PHE A 22 10.38 -11.20 -4.83
C PHE A 22 10.33 -12.02 -3.53
N THR A 23 9.31 -12.87 -3.42
CA THR A 23 9.07 -13.72 -2.24
C THR A 23 10.04 -14.88 -2.19
N LYS A 24 10.29 -15.42 -0.98
CA LYS A 24 11.29 -16.49 -0.80
C LYS A 24 10.81 -17.88 -1.24
N ASP A 25 9.50 -18.13 -1.15
CA ASP A 25 8.87 -19.41 -1.41
C ASP A 25 7.44 -19.23 -1.93
N ASP A 26 6.83 -20.32 -2.37
CA ASP A 26 5.47 -20.36 -2.93
C ASP A 26 4.40 -19.88 -1.95
N TRP A 27 4.62 -20.08 -0.65
CA TRP A 27 3.67 -19.65 0.38
C TRP A 27 3.72 -18.14 0.58
N GLU A 28 4.90 -17.55 0.66
CA GLU A 28 5.04 -16.11 0.66
C GLU A 28 4.55 -15.50 -0.65
N GLU A 29 4.71 -16.15 -1.80
CA GLU A 29 4.11 -15.69 -3.07
C GLU A 29 2.58 -15.62 -2.96
N ALA A 30 1.94 -16.65 -2.40
CA ALA A 30 0.50 -16.63 -2.16
C ALA A 30 0.08 -15.53 -1.18
N LYS A 31 0.87 -15.29 -0.12
CA LYS A 31 0.64 -14.19 0.82
C LYS A 31 0.83 -12.81 0.20
N ALA A 32 1.81 -12.65 -0.68
CA ALA A 32 2.01 -11.43 -1.44
C ALA A 32 0.80 -11.13 -2.35
N LEU A 33 0.26 -12.15 -3.00
CA LEU A 33 -0.96 -12.02 -3.81
C LEU A 33 -2.20 -11.67 -2.96
N GLU A 34 -2.38 -12.32 -1.81
CA GLU A 34 -3.43 -11.96 -0.82
C GLU A 34 -3.35 -10.47 -0.47
N ILE A 35 -2.14 -9.98 -0.15
CA ILE A 35 -1.90 -8.59 0.20
C ILE A 35 -2.25 -7.65 -0.96
N ILE A 36 -1.78 -7.92 -2.18
CA ILE A 36 -2.06 -7.06 -3.35
C ILE A 36 -3.57 -6.99 -3.63
N PHE A 37 -4.27 -8.12 -3.62
CA PHE A 37 -5.70 -8.12 -3.90
C PHE A 37 -6.50 -7.39 -2.81
N LEU A 38 -6.14 -7.55 -1.54
CA LEU A 38 -6.78 -6.80 -0.46
C LEU A 38 -6.50 -5.29 -0.55
N ILE A 39 -5.33 -4.88 -1.05
CA ILE A 39 -5.03 -3.45 -1.28
C ILE A 39 -5.89 -2.91 -2.42
N ASP A 40 -6.02 -3.66 -3.51
CA ASP A 40 -6.84 -3.27 -4.66
C ASP A 40 -8.33 -3.20 -4.29
N GLU A 41 -8.83 -4.15 -3.48
CA GLU A 41 -10.19 -4.13 -2.92
C GLU A 41 -10.40 -2.91 -2.03
N MET A 42 -9.47 -2.63 -1.12
CA MET A 42 -9.53 -1.46 -0.26
C MET A 42 -9.50 -0.17 -1.08
N GLY A 43 -8.57 -0.05 -2.03
CA GLY A 43 -8.43 1.11 -2.92
C GLY A 43 -9.69 1.36 -3.74
N THR A 44 -10.29 0.30 -4.28
CA THR A 44 -11.57 0.37 -4.99
C THR A 44 -12.68 0.88 -4.07
N ALA A 45 -12.78 0.32 -2.86
CA ALA A 45 -13.79 0.71 -1.88
C ALA A 45 -13.68 2.18 -1.47
N VAL A 46 -12.46 2.69 -1.26
CA VAL A 46 -12.26 4.10 -0.85
C VAL A 46 -12.21 5.09 -2.02
N SER A 47 -12.18 4.62 -3.28
CA SER A 47 -11.99 5.49 -4.45
C SER A 47 -13.04 6.62 -4.59
N PRO A 48 -14.33 6.45 -4.21
CA PRO A 48 -15.28 7.56 -4.26
C PRO A 48 -14.89 8.70 -3.32
N TYR A 49 -14.55 8.37 -2.07
CA TYR A 49 -14.07 9.34 -1.09
C TYR A 49 -12.78 10.01 -1.56
N MET A 50 -11.79 9.23 -2.02
CA MET A 50 -10.52 9.77 -2.53
C MET A 50 -10.75 10.72 -3.71
N GLY A 51 -11.65 10.36 -4.64
CA GLY A 51 -11.98 11.18 -5.79
C GLY A 51 -12.51 12.56 -5.38
N VAL A 52 -13.42 12.62 -4.41
CA VAL A 52 -13.95 13.89 -3.90
C VAL A 52 -12.89 14.64 -3.08
N LYS A 53 -12.18 13.95 -2.18
CA LYS A 53 -11.17 14.55 -1.29
C LYS A 53 -10.03 15.22 -2.07
N PHE A 54 -9.63 14.67 -3.21
CA PHE A 54 -8.60 15.22 -4.08
C PHE A 54 -9.14 16.11 -5.22
N GLY A 55 -10.45 16.36 -5.29
CA GLY A 55 -11.06 17.23 -6.31
C GLY A 55 -11.15 16.62 -7.71
N PHE A 56 -11.02 15.30 -7.84
CA PHE A 56 -11.23 14.57 -9.10
C PHE A 56 -12.69 14.24 -9.39
N ARG A 57 -13.57 14.38 -8.39
CA ARG A 57 -15.02 14.12 -8.47
C ARG A 57 -15.78 15.12 -7.59
N GLU A 58 -17.03 15.39 -7.95
CA GLU A 58 -17.96 16.13 -7.09
C GLU A 58 -18.67 15.17 -6.13
N GLY A 59 -19.01 15.64 -4.93
CA GLY A 59 -19.78 14.87 -3.93
C GLY A 59 -19.67 15.44 -2.51
N ASP A 60 -20.44 14.86 -1.60
CA ASP A 60 -20.37 15.17 -0.16
C ASP A 60 -19.21 14.39 0.48
N VAL A 61 -18.11 15.09 0.75
CA VAL A 61 -16.89 14.50 1.32
C VAL A 61 -17.13 13.92 2.72
N GLU A 62 -17.96 14.57 3.54
CA GLU A 62 -18.20 14.14 4.92
C GLU A 62 -19.11 12.91 4.96
N GLN A 63 -20.13 12.87 4.10
CA GLN A 63 -20.97 11.69 3.95
C GLN A 63 -20.16 10.49 3.44
N LEU A 64 -19.35 10.68 2.38
CA LEU A 64 -18.49 9.62 1.86
C LEU A 64 -17.43 9.17 2.88
N ARG A 65 -16.92 10.09 3.68
CA ARG A 65 -15.98 9.77 4.76
C ARG A 65 -16.63 8.81 5.76
N LYS A 66 -17.85 9.12 6.21
CA LYS A 66 -18.58 8.35 7.21
C LYS A 66 -19.07 7.02 6.69
N ASP A 67 -19.69 7.00 5.51
CA ASP A 67 -20.49 5.86 5.03
C ASP A 67 -19.65 4.86 4.22
N ILE A 68 -18.52 5.31 3.63
CA ILE A 68 -17.69 4.49 2.74
C ILE A 68 -16.28 4.33 3.28
N PHE A 69 -15.58 5.46 3.49
CA PHE A 69 -14.16 5.43 3.81
C PHE A 69 -13.86 4.83 5.18
N LEU A 70 -14.48 5.33 6.26
CA LEU A 70 -14.23 4.81 7.60
C LEU A 70 -14.57 3.31 7.73
N PRO A 71 -15.70 2.79 7.21
CA PRO A 71 -15.98 1.36 7.21
C PRO A 71 -14.91 0.54 6.47
N ALA A 72 -14.47 0.97 5.29
CA ALA A 72 -13.43 0.27 4.53
C ALA A 72 -12.09 0.26 5.30
N ILE A 73 -11.68 1.42 5.81
CA ILE A 73 -10.43 1.55 6.56
C ILE A 73 -10.43 0.69 7.83
N ASN A 74 -11.53 0.71 8.59
CA ASN A 74 -11.67 -0.12 9.79
C ASN A 74 -11.72 -1.62 9.46
N LYS A 75 -12.12 -2.01 8.25
CA LYS A 75 -12.08 -3.41 7.78
C LYS A 75 -10.67 -3.85 7.43
N TYR A 76 -9.92 -3.04 6.68
CA TYR A 76 -8.67 -3.48 6.04
C TYR A 76 -7.40 -3.13 6.82
N LEU A 77 -7.29 -1.95 7.44
CA LEU A 77 -6.04 -1.57 8.13
C LEU A 77 -5.64 -2.50 9.29
N PRO A 78 -6.57 -3.04 10.12
CA PRO A 78 -6.20 -3.99 11.16
C PRO A 78 -5.49 -5.25 10.63
N PHE A 79 -5.82 -5.69 9.40
CA PHE A 79 -5.16 -6.84 8.78
C PHE A 79 -3.68 -6.54 8.50
N TYR A 80 -3.36 -5.37 7.94
CA TYR A 80 -1.98 -5.02 7.61
C TYR A 80 -1.15 -4.71 8.86
N GLU A 81 -1.74 -4.04 9.85
CA GLU A 81 -1.09 -3.80 11.15
C GLU A 81 -0.68 -5.14 11.79
N LYS A 82 -1.63 -6.08 11.88
CA LYS A 82 -1.38 -7.43 12.41
C LYS A 82 -0.33 -8.19 11.58
N ARG A 83 -0.37 -8.09 10.26
CA ARG A 83 0.61 -8.76 9.39
C ARG A 83 2.02 -8.23 9.60
N LEU A 84 2.18 -6.91 9.81
CA LEU A 84 3.47 -6.31 10.16
C LEU A 84 3.98 -6.82 11.52
N GLU A 85 3.10 -6.95 12.51
CA GLU A 85 3.46 -7.54 13.81
C GLU A 85 3.94 -8.99 13.68
N GLU A 86 3.23 -9.79 12.88
CA GLU A 86 3.55 -11.22 12.65
C GLU A 86 4.83 -11.43 11.80
N SER A 87 5.15 -10.50 10.90
CA SER A 87 6.30 -10.61 9.99
C SER A 87 7.64 -10.66 10.73
N ASN A 88 7.76 -9.89 11.82
CA ASN A 88 8.98 -9.64 12.58
C ASN A 88 10.24 -9.31 11.72
N SER A 89 10.06 -8.79 10.51
CA SER A 89 11.16 -8.48 9.57
C SER A 89 11.38 -6.97 9.38
N GLY A 90 10.43 -6.15 9.87
CA GLY A 90 10.33 -4.74 9.54
C GLY A 90 9.66 -4.45 8.19
N PHE A 91 9.21 -5.48 7.48
CA PHE A 91 8.46 -5.42 6.21
C PHE A 91 7.19 -6.28 6.28
N ILE A 92 6.30 -6.21 5.28
CA ILE A 92 5.03 -6.94 5.37
C ILE A 92 5.18 -8.46 5.29
N LEU A 93 6.28 -8.95 4.69
CA LEU A 93 6.60 -10.38 4.62
C LEU A 93 7.78 -10.74 5.54
N PRO A 94 7.81 -11.97 6.10
CA PRO A 94 8.90 -12.43 6.95
C PRO A 94 10.28 -12.44 6.27
N SER A 95 10.34 -12.63 4.94
CA SER A 95 11.58 -12.58 4.16
C SER A 95 12.22 -11.19 4.05
N GLY A 96 11.51 -10.14 4.46
CA GLY A 96 11.96 -8.76 4.33
C GLY A 96 11.28 -8.04 3.17
N ILE A 97 12.00 -7.10 2.55
CA ILE A 97 11.45 -6.24 1.51
C ILE A 97 11.09 -7.01 0.25
N SER A 98 9.94 -6.70 -0.31
CA SER A 98 9.42 -7.27 -1.54
C SER A 98 8.60 -6.25 -2.33
N TYR A 99 8.18 -6.61 -3.54
CA TYR A 99 7.39 -5.75 -4.42
C TYR A 99 6.06 -5.29 -3.78
N VAL A 100 5.49 -6.06 -2.85
CA VAL A 100 4.21 -5.70 -2.21
C VAL A 100 4.35 -4.55 -1.22
N ASP A 101 5.55 -4.33 -0.68
CA ASP A 101 5.81 -3.23 0.25
C ASP A 101 5.61 -1.86 -0.41
N PHE A 102 5.89 -1.77 -1.72
CA PHE A 102 5.67 -0.55 -2.50
C PHE A 102 4.19 -0.17 -2.54
N SER A 103 3.29 -1.15 -2.66
CA SER A 103 1.85 -0.91 -2.72
C SER A 103 1.29 -0.43 -1.38
N ILE A 104 1.72 -1.08 -0.29
CA ILE A 104 1.29 -0.70 1.06
C ILE A 104 1.83 0.67 1.41
N ALA A 105 3.13 0.90 1.26
CA ALA A 105 3.75 2.18 1.59
C ALA A 105 3.15 3.33 0.77
N HIS A 106 2.82 3.09 -0.51
CA HIS A 106 2.10 4.06 -1.32
C HIS A 106 0.72 4.38 -0.75
N PHE A 107 -0.08 3.37 -0.41
CA PHE A 107 -1.42 3.57 0.11
C PHE A 107 -1.41 4.27 1.48
N ILE A 108 -0.55 3.84 2.41
CA ILE A 108 -0.38 4.51 3.71
C ILE A 108 0.11 5.94 3.54
N GLY A 109 0.99 6.20 2.57
CA GLY A 109 1.40 7.55 2.20
C GLY A 109 0.23 8.43 1.78
N MET A 110 -0.68 7.91 0.93
CA MET A 110 -1.90 8.62 0.55
C MET A 110 -2.82 8.87 1.75
N LEU A 111 -3.02 7.88 2.62
CA LEU A 111 -3.80 8.06 3.84
C LEU A 111 -3.22 9.13 4.75
N LYS A 112 -1.90 9.19 4.89
CA LYS A 112 -1.22 10.23 5.67
C LYS A 112 -1.52 11.63 5.14
N THR A 113 -1.67 11.81 3.83
CA THR A 113 -2.03 13.08 3.22
C THR A 113 -3.51 13.43 3.42
N MET A 114 -4.41 12.45 3.41
CA MET A 114 -5.86 12.70 3.48
C MET A 114 -6.43 12.75 4.91
N GLU A 115 -5.95 11.86 5.78
CA GLU A 115 -6.58 11.42 7.03
C GLU A 115 -5.53 10.95 8.06
N ASN A 116 -4.52 11.80 8.32
CA ASN A 116 -3.36 11.47 9.14
C ASN A 116 -3.74 10.93 10.54
N GLU A 117 -4.79 11.48 11.15
CA GLU A 117 -5.21 11.14 12.52
C GLU A 117 -5.66 9.68 12.66
N ILE A 118 -6.14 9.05 11.59
CA ILE A 118 -6.55 7.64 11.61
C ILE A 118 -5.35 6.72 11.83
N LEU A 119 -4.19 7.10 11.32
CA LEU A 119 -2.95 6.32 11.45
C LEU A 119 -2.44 6.25 12.90
N ASN A 120 -2.94 7.10 13.80
CA ASN A 120 -2.61 7.01 15.24
C ASN A 120 -3.04 5.67 15.87
N LYS A 121 -4.03 4.98 15.27
CA LYS A 121 -4.47 3.64 15.70
C LYS A 121 -3.57 2.52 15.17
N TYR A 122 -2.67 2.83 14.25
CA TYR A 122 -1.87 1.88 13.48
C TYR A 122 -0.37 2.27 13.50
N PRO A 123 0.24 2.35 14.70
CA PRO A 123 1.62 2.82 14.84
C PRO A 123 2.64 1.97 14.10
N LYS A 124 2.40 0.65 13.91
CA LYS A 124 3.32 -0.21 13.16
C LYS A 124 3.28 0.09 11.68
N LEU A 125 2.12 0.33 11.08
CA LEU A 125 2.00 0.79 9.70
C LEU A 125 2.74 2.12 9.48
N VAL A 126 2.66 3.05 10.44
CA VAL A 126 3.39 4.33 10.39
C VAL A 126 4.90 4.11 10.47
N GLU A 127 5.37 3.31 11.44
CA GLU A 127 6.78 2.98 11.63
C GLU A 127 7.35 2.31 10.37
N TYR A 128 6.68 1.26 9.89
CA TYR A 128 6.98 0.54 8.66
C TYR A 128 7.10 1.48 7.46
N THR A 129 6.10 2.33 7.23
CA THR A 129 6.10 3.23 6.07
C THR A 129 7.23 4.24 6.17
N ASN A 130 7.51 4.77 7.36
CA ASN A 130 8.64 5.68 7.57
C ASN A 130 9.98 4.98 7.29
N ASN A 131 10.12 3.71 7.68
CA ASN A 131 11.34 2.94 7.42
C ASN A 131 11.50 2.61 5.94
N PHE A 132 10.42 2.25 5.25
CA PHE A 132 10.40 2.04 3.81
C PHE A 132 10.89 3.29 3.06
N HIS A 133 10.40 4.48 3.41
CA HIS A 133 10.82 5.74 2.78
C HIS A 133 12.25 6.19 3.13
N LYS A 134 12.91 5.55 4.13
CA LYS A 134 14.32 5.79 4.46
C LYS A 134 15.29 4.94 3.63
N LEU A 135 14.81 3.98 2.85
CA LEU A 135 15.66 3.17 1.99
C LEU A 135 16.50 4.06 1.06
N PRO A 136 17.83 3.89 0.99
CA PRO A 136 18.71 4.83 0.28
C PRO A 136 18.30 5.06 -1.18
N GLN A 137 18.03 3.98 -1.92
CA GLN A 137 17.64 4.02 -3.33
C GLN A 137 16.30 4.75 -3.52
N LEU A 138 15.35 4.50 -2.60
CA LEU A 138 14.04 5.15 -2.66
C LEU A 138 14.15 6.64 -2.31
N LYS A 139 14.92 6.99 -1.29
CA LYS A 139 15.17 8.38 -0.90
C LYS A 139 15.78 9.18 -2.04
N GLU A 140 16.76 8.61 -2.73
CA GLU A 140 17.37 9.24 -3.92
C GLU A 140 16.32 9.47 -5.01
N TYR A 141 15.55 8.43 -5.38
CA TYR A 141 14.48 8.56 -6.37
C TYR A 141 13.46 9.64 -6.01
N LEU A 142 12.95 9.63 -4.77
CA LEU A 142 11.93 10.57 -4.32
C LEU A 142 12.41 12.03 -4.33
N SER A 143 13.70 12.28 -4.07
CA SER A 143 14.28 13.62 -4.17
C SER A 143 14.34 14.18 -5.60
N LYS A 144 14.34 13.31 -6.61
CA LYS A 144 14.48 13.66 -8.04
C LYS A 144 13.17 13.53 -8.81
N ARG A 145 12.19 12.79 -8.27
CA ARG A 145 10.90 12.52 -8.91
C ARG A 145 10.10 13.82 -9.05
N LYS A 146 9.66 14.10 -10.27
CA LYS A 146 8.70 15.19 -10.54
C LYS A 146 7.31 14.77 -10.05
N ILE A 147 6.62 15.69 -9.37
CA ILE A 147 5.23 15.54 -8.90
C ILE A 147 4.32 16.30 -9.87
#